data_AF-A0A373P6J7-F1
#
_entry.id   AF-A0A373P6J7-F1
#
_cell.length_a   1.000
_cell.length_b   1.000
_cell.length_c   1.000
_cell.angle_alpha   90.00
_cell.angle_beta   90.00
_cell.angle_gamma   90.00
#
_symmetry.space_group_name_H-M   'P 1'
#
loop_
_entity.id
_entity.type
_entity.pdbx_description
1 polymer ?
#
loop_
_entity_poly.entity_id
_entity_poly.type
_entity_poly.pdbx_seq_one_letter_code
_entity_poly.pdbx_strand_id
1 'polypeptide(L)'
;MRHLIFCGNGCFFLCLEVRKSNIFEAVKESVTTRQAAEYYGVQVGRNGMACCPFHDDKHPSMKIDHRFHCFGCQADGDVIDFTARLFSLSSKEAALKLAEDFSVHYDAKGHDPPRRRPVKRKISEELRYRQAEQKCFRVLCNYLHLLERWEKEYAPQTPDEAWNPLFVEALQKKPYTEYLLDILLSGSMEERASVVAEYGKEVRKIEQRISEFTASHPAGRHERSRSLSAGAER
;
A
#
# COMPACT_ATOMS: atom_id res chain seq x y z
N MET A 1 26.40 -49.21 -10.95
CA MET A 1 26.18 -50.30 -11.94
C MET A 1 24.77 -50.18 -12.46
N ARG A 2 24.62 -50.05 -13.78
CA ARG A 2 23.34 -49.89 -14.47
C ARG A 2 22.65 -51.25 -14.55
N HIS A 3 21.45 -51.38 -14.00
CA HIS A 3 20.52 -52.43 -14.41
C HIS A 3 19.39 -51.77 -15.21
N LEU A 4 19.48 -51.93 -16.53
CA LEU A 4 18.37 -51.75 -17.45
C LEU A 4 17.45 -52.95 -17.28
N ILE A 5 16.23 -52.73 -16.80
CA ILE A 5 15.13 -53.70 -16.91
C ILE A 5 14.18 -53.12 -17.95
N PHE A 6 14.26 -53.67 -19.16
CA PHE A 6 13.22 -53.54 -20.18
C PHE A 6 12.11 -54.53 -19.83
N CYS A 7 10.90 -54.05 -19.58
CA CYS A 7 9.69 -54.87 -19.71
C CYS A 7 8.70 -54.10 -20.58
N GLY A 8 8.40 -54.70 -21.73
CA GLY A 8 7.48 -54.16 -22.72
C GLY A 8 6.02 -54.36 -22.35
N ASN A 9 5.17 -53.73 -23.17
CA ASN A 9 3.70 -53.67 -23.12
C ASN A 9 3.11 -52.60 -22.21
N GLY A 10 3.02 -51.39 -22.77
CA GLY A 10 1.73 -50.73 -22.91
C GLY A 10 0.95 -50.48 -21.63
N CYS A 11 1.56 -49.81 -20.66
CA CYS A 11 0.83 -49.02 -19.69
C CYS A 11 1.62 -47.74 -19.48
N PHE A 12 1.10 -46.62 -19.99
CA PHE A 12 1.59 -45.28 -19.71
C PHE A 12 1.29 -45.00 -18.23
N PHE A 13 2.06 -45.61 -17.33
CA PHE A 13 2.17 -45.13 -15.95
C PHE A 13 2.86 -43.78 -16.08
N LEU A 14 2.04 -42.74 -16.21
CA LEU A 14 2.43 -41.37 -15.94
C LEU A 14 2.82 -41.39 -14.47
N CYS A 15 4.09 -41.67 -14.20
CA CYS A 15 4.74 -41.43 -12.92
C CYS A 15 4.68 -39.91 -12.77
N LEU A 16 3.55 -39.42 -12.26
CA LEU A 16 3.39 -38.03 -11.88
C LEU A 16 4.40 -37.81 -10.78
N GLU A 17 5.51 -37.17 -11.15
CA GLU A 17 6.43 -36.54 -10.23
C GLU A 17 5.57 -35.69 -9.29
N VAL A 18 5.29 -36.20 -8.09
CA VAL A 18 4.48 -35.52 -7.09
C VAL A 18 5.26 -34.28 -6.68
N ARG A 19 5.00 -33.16 -7.35
CA ARG A 19 5.43 -31.85 -6.89
C ARG A 19 4.88 -31.73 -5.47
N LYS A 20 5.78 -31.55 -4.50
CA LYS A 20 5.41 -31.28 -3.11
C LYS A 20 4.78 -29.89 -3.03
N SER A 21 3.51 -29.79 -3.42
CA SER A 21 2.74 -28.56 -3.36
C SER A 21 2.13 -28.44 -1.97
N ASN A 22 2.33 -27.29 -1.33
CA ASN A 22 1.60 -26.94 -0.11
C ASN A 22 0.09 -26.85 -0.43
N ILE A 23 -0.77 -26.98 0.58
CA ILE A 23 -2.23 -27.03 0.38
C ILE A 23 -2.79 -25.82 -0.41
N PHE A 24 -2.22 -24.63 -0.23
CA PHE A 24 -2.70 -23.42 -0.90
C PHE A 24 -2.40 -23.43 -2.40
N GLU A 25 -1.19 -23.84 -2.77
CA GLU A 25 -0.82 -24.01 -4.18
C GLU A 25 -1.62 -25.15 -4.81
N ALA A 26 -1.71 -26.30 -4.13
CA ALA A 26 -2.45 -27.46 -4.62
C ALA A 26 -3.92 -27.12 -4.92
N VAL A 27 -4.59 -26.40 -4.01
CA VAL A 27 -5.99 -25.97 -4.20
C VAL A 27 -6.11 -24.97 -5.35
N LYS A 28 -5.21 -23.98 -5.45
CA LYS A 28 -5.28 -22.97 -6.53
C LYS A 28 -4.97 -23.53 -7.91
N GLU A 29 -4.12 -24.55 -7.99
CA GLU A 29 -3.82 -25.25 -9.24
C GLU A 29 -4.96 -26.19 -9.66
N SER A 30 -5.71 -26.73 -8.70
CA SER A 30 -6.72 -27.77 -8.95
C SER A 30 -8.15 -27.25 -9.07
N VAL A 31 -8.49 -26.13 -8.39
CA VAL A 31 -9.86 -25.63 -8.27
C VAL A 31 -9.94 -24.17 -8.68
N THR A 32 -10.80 -23.87 -9.65
CA THR A 32 -11.12 -22.50 -10.05
C THR A 32 -12.20 -21.89 -9.15
N THR A 33 -12.23 -20.56 -9.06
CA THR A 33 -13.30 -19.88 -8.30
C THR A 33 -14.68 -20.18 -8.87
N ARG A 34 -14.79 -20.34 -10.20
CA ARG A 34 -16.04 -20.77 -10.86
C ARG A 34 -16.52 -22.13 -10.37
N GLN A 35 -15.65 -23.14 -10.34
CA GLN A 35 -16.01 -24.49 -9.87
C GLN A 35 -16.47 -24.47 -8.41
N ALA A 36 -15.74 -23.75 -7.55
CA ALA A 36 -16.13 -23.58 -6.16
C ALA A 36 -17.49 -22.86 -6.01
N ALA A 37 -17.70 -21.78 -6.77
CA ALA A 37 -18.96 -21.04 -6.75
C ALA A 37 -20.15 -21.92 -7.17
N GLU A 38 -20.03 -22.64 -8.28
CA GLU A 38 -21.08 -23.55 -8.77
C GLU A 38 -21.35 -24.70 -7.78
N TYR A 39 -20.30 -25.28 -7.19
CA TYR A 39 -20.41 -26.34 -6.19
C TYR A 39 -21.10 -25.87 -4.90
N TYR A 40 -20.85 -24.63 -4.45
CA TYR A 40 -21.49 -24.03 -3.29
C TYR A 40 -22.86 -23.39 -3.59
N GLY A 41 -23.42 -23.62 -4.79
CA GLY A 41 -24.78 -23.20 -5.15
C GLY A 41 -24.91 -21.79 -5.72
N VAL A 42 -23.81 -21.10 -6.02
CA VAL A 42 -23.83 -19.82 -6.73
C VAL A 42 -24.00 -20.05 -8.22
N GLN A 43 -25.09 -19.53 -8.78
CA GLN A 43 -25.39 -19.66 -10.20
C GLN A 43 -24.51 -18.71 -11.03
N VAL A 44 -23.59 -19.28 -11.80
CA VAL A 44 -22.68 -18.53 -12.68
C VAL A 44 -23.15 -18.60 -14.13
N GLY A 45 -23.46 -17.44 -14.72
CA GLY A 45 -23.87 -17.33 -16.11
C GLY A 45 -22.77 -17.77 -17.10
N ARG A 46 -23.13 -17.97 -18.37
CA ARG A 46 -22.16 -18.30 -19.44
C ARG A 46 -21.09 -17.21 -19.61
N ASN A 47 -21.46 -15.96 -19.37
CA ASN A 47 -20.56 -14.81 -19.37
C ASN A 47 -19.71 -14.69 -18.10
N GLY A 48 -19.78 -15.63 -17.16
CA GLY A 48 -19.06 -15.58 -15.88
C GLY A 48 -19.63 -14.55 -14.90
N MET A 49 -20.84 -14.04 -15.11
CA MET A 49 -21.50 -13.13 -14.16
C MET A 49 -22.39 -13.90 -13.19
N ALA A 50 -22.41 -13.50 -11.92
CA ALA A 50 -23.25 -14.06 -10.87
C ALA A 50 -23.74 -12.95 -9.93
N CYS A 51 -24.86 -13.21 -9.24
CA CYS A 51 -25.26 -12.38 -8.10
C CYS A 51 -24.27 -12.60 -6.95
N CYS A 52 -23.82 -11.50 -6.32
CA CYS A 52 -22.82 -11.58 -5.28
C CYS A 52 -23.41 -12.16 -3.98
N PRO A 53 -22.85 -13.25 -3.42
CA PRO A 53 -23.31 -13.80 -2.14
C PRO A 53 -22.86 -12.98 -0.92
N PHE A 54 -22.00 -11.95 -1.10
CA PHE A 54 -21.41 -11.18 -0.01
C PHE A 54 -22.18 -9.90 0.35
N HIS A 55 -23.24 -9.57 -0.41
CA HIS A 55 -24.17 -8.49 -0.10
C HIS A 55 -25.54 -8.79 -0.71
N ASP A 56 -26.57 -8.03 -0.33
CA ASP A 56 -27.91 -8.18 -0.90
C ASP A 56 -27.93 -7.68 -2.36
N ASP A 57 -27.71 -8.60 -3.29
CA ASP A 57 -27.55 -8.31 -4.71
C ASP A 57 -28.69 -8.89 -5.56
N LYS A 58 -29.45 -8.01 -6.21
CA LYS A 58 -30.59 -8.38 -7.06
C LYS A 58 -30.22 -8.59 -8.53
N HIS A 59 -29.07 -8.08 -8.96
CA HIS A 59 -28.63 -8.13 -10.36
C HIS A 59 -27.18 -8.63 -10.44
N PRO A 60 -26.81 -9.52 -11.37
CA PRO A 60 -25.45 -10.06 -11.41
C PRO A 60 -24.34 -8.99 -11.43
N SER A 61 -23.70 -8.76 -10.29
CA SER A 61 -22.65 -7.74 -10.10
C SER A 61 -21.26 -8.32 -9.88
N MET A 62 -21.15 -9.65 -9.80
CA MET A 62 -19.88 -10.35 -9.58
C MET A 62 -19.42 -11.06 -10.85
N LYS A 63 -18.17 -10.80 -11.26
CA LYS A 63 -17.47 -11.56 -12.30
C LYS A 63 -16.68 -12.69 -11.65
N ILE A 64 -16.87 -13.91 -12.12
CA ILE A 64 -16.23 -15.14 -11.63
C ILE A 64 -15.61 -15.89 -12.81
N ASP A 65 -14.31 -16.17 -12.69
CA ASP A 65 -13.53 -17.03 -13.58
C ASP A 65 -12.52 -17.83 -12.74
N HIS A 66 -11.21 -17.70 -12.99
CA HIS A 66 -10.18 -18.19 -12.06
C HIS A 66 -10.18 -17.45 -10.73
N ARG A 67 -10.55 -16.16 -10.74
CA ARG A 67 -10.70 -15.26 -9.59
C ARG A 67 -12.10 -14.67 -9.58
N PHE A 68 -12.48 -14.03 -8.47
CA PHE A 68 -13.73 -13.25 -8.41
C PHE A 68 -13.46 -11.77 -8.18
N HIS A 69 -14.37 -10.94 -8.69
CA HIS A 69 -14.47 -9.53 -8.35
C HIS A 69 -15.94 -9.10 -8.41
N CYS A 70 -16.43 -8.46 -7.35
CA CYS A 70 -17.75 -7.87 -7.30
C CYS A 70 -17.67 -6.35 -7.47
N PHE A 71 -18.35 -5.83 -8.48
CA PHE A 71 -18.38 -4.40 -8.75
C PHE A 71 -19.25 -3.61 -7.76
N GLY A 72 -20.21 -4.27 -7.10
CA GLY A 72 -21.09 -3.65 -6.09
C GLY A 72 -20.39 -3.42 -4.75
N CYS A 73 -19.91 -4.50 -4.11
CA CYS A 73 -19.27 -4.42 -2.79
C CYS A 73 -17.74 -4.36 -2.82
N GLN A 74 -17.13 -4.33 -4.01
CA GLN A 74 -15.67 -4.29 -4.22
C GLN A 74 -14.91 -5.50 -3.65
N ALA A 75 -15.61 -6.59 -3.29
CA ALA A 75 -14.96 -7.81 -2.86
C ALA A 75 -14.19 -8.44 -4.02
N ASP A 76 -12.90 -8.73 -3.80
CA ASP A 76 -12.03 -9.39 -4.75
C ASP A 76 -11.22 -10.50 -4.08
N GLY A 77 -10.72 -11.44 -4.87
CA GLY A 77 -9.86 -12.51 -4.37
C GLY A 77 -9.69 -13.70 -5.32
N ASP A 78 -9.05 -14.74 -4.81
CA ASP A 78 -9.00 -16.06 -5.45
C ASP A 78 -10.03 -17.04 -4.85
N VAL A 79 -9.98 -18.31 -5.26
CA VAL A 79 -10.91 -19.37 -4.82
C VAL A 79 -10.93 -19.56 -3.30
N ILE A 80 -9.78 -19.35 -2.64
CA ILE A 80 -9.65 -19.49 -1.19
C ILE A 80 -10.28 -18.28 -0.51
N ASP A 81 -10.03 -17.08 -1.01
CA ASP A 81 -10.66 -15.86 -0.50
C ASP A 81 -12.19 -15.90 -0.65
N PHE A 82 -12.69 -16.44 -1.77
CA PHE A 82 -14.11 -16.62 -2.03
C PHE A 82 -14.75 -17.54 -0.98
N THR A 83 -14.14 -18.71 -0.77
CA THR A 83 -14.62 -19.73 0.19
C THR A 83 -14.52 -19.23 1.62
N ALA A 84 -13.42 -18.54 1.96
CA ALA A 84 -13.22 -17.93 3.26
C ALA A 84 -14.32 -16.92 3.59
N ARG A 85 -14.70 -16.07 2.63
CA ARG A 85 -15.79 -15.10 2.80
C ARG A 85 -17.16 -15.78 2.87
N LEU A 86 -17.41 -16.78 2.01
CA LEU A 86 -18.69 -17.46 1.92
C LEU A 86 -19.03 -18.21 3.22
N PHE A 87 -18.04 -18.83 3.85
CA PHE A 87 -18.22 -19.61 5.07
C PHE A 87 -17.70 -18.92 6.34
N SER A 88 -17.24 -17.68 6.25
CA SER A 88 -16.61 -16.93 7.36
C SER A 88 -15.47 -17.70 8.03
N LEU A 89 -14.59 -18.30 7.22
CA LEU A 89 -13.45 -19.12 7.65
C LEU A 89 -12.13 -18.35 7.53
N SER A 90 -11.12 -18.76 8.30
CA SER A 90 -9.75 -18.33 8.02
C SER A 90 -9.27 -18.89 6.67
N SER A 91 -8.25 -18.26 6.05
CA SER A 91 -7.73 -18.73 4.76
C SER A 91 -7.24 -20.18 4.80
N LYS A 92 -6.75 -20.65 5.97
CA LYS A 92 -6.29 -22.02 6.18
C LYS A 92 -7.44 -23.01 6.25
N GLU A 93 -8.48 -22.68 6.99
CA GLU A 93 -9.71 -23.49 7.07
C GLU A 93 -10.42 -23.54 5.71
N ALA A 94 -10.47 -22.42 4.99
CA ALA A 94 -11.02 -22.38 3.64
C ALA A 94 -10.24 -23.26 2.65
N ALA A 95 -8.91 -23.27 2.73
CA ALA A 95 -8.08 -24.15 1.91
C ALA A 95 -8.28 -25.64 2.26
N LEU A 96 -8.40 -25.97 3.55
CA LEU A 96 -8.71 -27.33 4.02
C LEU A 96 -10.07 -27.79 3.53
N LYS A 97 -11.09 -26.92 3.65
CA LYS A 97 -12.44 -27.20 3.15
C LYS A 97 -12.45 -27.46 1.65
N LEU A 98 -11.76 -26.62 0.86
CA LEU A 98 -11.66 -26.83 -0.59
C LEU A 98 -10.93 -28.13 -0.93
N ALA A 99 -9.87 -28.47 -0.20
CA ALA A 99 -9.14 -29.71 -0.43
C ALA A 99 -10.01 -30.95 -0.13
N GLU A 100 -10.84 -30.89 0.91
CA GLU A 100 -11.80 -31.93 1.26
C GLU A 100 -12.93 -32.04 0.23
N ASP A 101 -13.61 -30.92 -0.06
CA ASP A 101 -14.77 -30.87 -0.97
C ASP A 101 -14.41 -31.31 -2.41
N PHE A 102 -13.19 -30.99 -2.88
CA PHE A 102 -12.70 -31.28 -4.23
C PHE A 102 -11.69 -32.43 -4.30
N SER A 103 -11.44 -33.13 -3.19
CA SER A 103 -10.47 -34.26 -3.14
C SER A 103 -9.05 -33.91 -3.64
N VAL A 104 -8.57 -32.71 -3.31
CA VAL A 104 -7.25 -32.22 -3.71
C VAL A 104 -6.17 -32.84 -2.82
N HIS A 105 -5.21 -33.53 -3.43
CA HIS A 105 -4.10 -34.13 -2.71
C HIS A 105 -3.00 -33.10 -2.44
N TYR A 106 -2.48 -33.05 -1.21
CA TYR A 106 -1.41 -32.14 -0.80
C TYR A 106 -0.45 -32.79 0.21
N ASP A 107 0.79 -32.30 0.30
CA ASP A 107 1.75 -32.78 1.29
C ASP A 107 1.48 -32.13 2.67
N ALA A 108 0.88 -32.90 3.58
CA ALA A 108 0.51 -32.45 4.92
C ALA A 108 1.71 -32.00 5.78
N LYS A 109 2.96 -32.33 5.39
CA LYS A 109 4.17 -31.87 6.09
C LYS A 109 4.53 -30.40 5.81
N GLY A 110 3.83 -29.73 4.90
CA GLY A 110 4.00 -28.31 4.58
C GLY A 110 2.98 -27.39 5.26
N HIS A 111 2.62 -27.63 6.53
CA HIS A 111 1.41 -27.07 7.16
C HIS A 111 1.44 -25.59 7.56
N ASP A 112 2.24 -24.77 6.89
CA ASP A 112 1.99 -23.33 6.85
C ASP A 112 2.08 -22.86 5.39
N PRO A 113 1.08 -22.10 4.89
CA PRO A 113 1.38 -21.25 3.75
C PRO A 113 2.60 -20.44 4.16
N PRO A 114 3.57 -20.16 3.27
CA PRO A 114 4.42 -19.02 3.53
C PRO A 114 3.44 -17.89 3.81
N ARG A 115 3.40 -17.38 5.05
CA ARG A 115 2.68 -16.13 5.34
C ARG A 115 3.01 -15.27 4.15
N ARG A 116 2.01 -14.81 3.38
CA ARG A 116 2.24 -13.70 2.48
C ARG A 116 2.70 -12.59 3.43
N ARG A 117 4.00 -12.55 3.72
CA ARG A 117 4.69 -11.35 4.14
C ARG A 117 4.20 -10.41 3.06
N PRO A 118 3.41 -9.36 3.39
CA PRO A 118 2.97 -8.43 2.37
C PRO A 118 4.20 -8.20 1.54
N VAL A 119 4.15 -8.55 0.24
CA VAL A 119 5.29 -8.32 -0.63
C VAL A 119 5.43 -6.83 -0.53
N LYS A 120 6.34 -6.37 0.33
CA LYS A 120 6.67 -4.97 0.47
C LYS A 120 7.22 -4.71 -0.90
N ARG A 121 6.37 -4.25 -1.82
CA ARG A 121 6.79 -3.77 -3.14
C ARG A 121 7.96 -2.89 -2.79
N LYS A 122 9.16 -3.32 -3.16
CA LYS A 122 10.35 -2.51 -2.94
C LYS A 122 10.02 -1.23 -3.67
N ILE A 123 9.66 -0.19 -2.91
CA ILE A 123 9.41 1.13 -3.45
C ILE A 123 10.66 1.43 -4.26
N SER A 124 10.52 1.68 -5.56
CA SER A 124 11.67 1.93 -6.41
C SER A 124 12.48 3.05 -5.78
N GLU A 125 13.80 2.99 -5.94
CA GLU A 125 14.68 4.02 -5.40
C GLU A 125 14.27 5.41 -5.89
N GLU A 126 13.87 5.49 -7.15
CA GLU A 126 13.23 6.66 -7.77
C GLU A 126 11.99 7.17 -7.00
N LEU A 127 11.05 6.28 -6.66
CA LEU A 127 9.85 6.68 -5.93
C LEU A 127 10.18 7.10 -4.49
N ARG A 128 11.18 6.47 -3.85
CA ARG A 128 11.66 6.89 -2.53
C ARG A 128 12.29 8.28 -2.59
N TYR A 129 13.07 8.55 -3.63
CA TYR A 129 13.68 9.86 -3.86
C TYR A 129 12.60 10.94 -4.05
N ARG A 130 11.65 10.71 -4.96
CA ARG A 130 10.53 11.65 -5.19
C ARG A 130 9.74 11.94 -3.91
N GLN A 131 9.47 10.91 -3.10
CA GLN A 131 8.80 11.09 -1.82
C GLN A 131 9.64 11.90 -0.83
N ALA A 132 10.95 11.70 -0.80
CA ALA A 132 11.86 12.46 0.06
C ALA A 132 11.97 13.93 -0.39
N GLU A 133 12.11 14.19 -1.68
CA GLU A 133 12.10 15.53 -2.29
C GLU A 133 10.80 16.28 -1.97
N GLN A 134 9.65 15.67 -2.24
CA GLN A 134 8.34 16.24 -1.92
C GLN A 134 8.17 16.52 -0.43
N LYS A 135 8.69 15.62 0.43
CA LYS A 135 8.68 15.83 1.88
C LYS A 135 9.53 17.05 2.27
N CYS A 136 10.75 17.16 1.74
CA CYS A 136 11.64 18.28 2.02
C CYS A 136 11.01 19.60 1.62
N PHE A 137 10.50 19.69 0.39
CA PHE A 137 9.79 20.86 -0.11
C PHE A 137 8.64 21.27 0.81
N ARG A 138 7.75 20.31 1.13
CA ARG A 138 6.59 20.57 1.99
C ARG A 138 6.98 21.10 3.38
N VAL A 139 8.00 20.51 4.01
CA VAL A 139 8.44 20.93 5.34
C VAL A 139 9.04 22.34 5.29
N LEU A 140 9.88 22.62 4.29
CA LEU A 140 10.51 23.93 4.13
C LEU A 140 9.46 25.02 3.83
N CYS A 141 8.45 24.76 2.99
CA CYS A 141 7.35 25.71 2.78
C CYS A 141 6.56 25.98 4.06
N ASN A 142 6.22 24.93 4.82
CA ASN A 142 5.53 25.10 6.11
C ASN A 142 6.38 25.93 7.08
N TYR A 143 7.69 25.72 7.09
CA TYR A 143 8.60 26.48 7.93
C TYR A 143 8.68 27.93 7.50
N LEU A 144 8.85 28.19 6.20
CA LEU A 144 8.90 29.54 5.65
C LEU A 144 7.66 30.35 6.05
N HIS A 145 6.46 29.79 5.87
CA HIS A 145 5.22 30.47 6.30
C HIS A 145 5.18 30.72 7.81
N LEU A 146 5.71 29.79 8.61
CA LEU A 146 5.80 29.97 10.05
C LEU A 146 6.78 31.10 10.42
N LEU A 147 7.92 31.18 9.73
CA LEU A 147 8.89 32.25 9.92
C LEU A 147 8.33 33.60 9.49
N GLU A 148 7.64 33.68 8.34
CA GLU A 148 6.95 34.90 7.89
C GLU A 148 5.91 35.37 8.90
N ARG A 149 5.20 34.43 9.52
CA ARG A 149 4.26 34.73 10.61
C ARG A 149 5.00 35.24 11.84
N TRP A 150 6.07 34.57 12.25
CA TRP A 150 6.83 34.97 13.43
C TRP A 150 7.51 36.34 13.28
N GLU A 151 8.01 36.63 12.09
CA GLU A 151 8.58 37.93 11.73
C GLU A 151 7.58 39.06 11.92
N LYS A 152 6.29 38.82 11.63
CA LYS A 152 5.22 39.82 11.80
C LYS A 152 4.69 39.89 13.22
N GLU A 153 4.40 38.74 13.84
CA GLU A 153 3.71 38.68 15.13
C GLU A 153 4.61 38.97 16.32
N TYR A 154 5.90 38.65 16.23
CA TYR A 154 6.86 38.81 17.33
C TYR A 154 7.87 39.95 17.11
N ALA A 155 7.64 40.81 16.11
CA ALA A 155 8.46 41.98 15.87
C ALA A 155 8.44 42.93 17.09
N PRO A 156 9.60 43.46 17.52
CA PRO A 156 9.64 44.49 18.54
C PRO A 156 8.87 45.72 18.04
N GLN A 157 7.98 46.24 18.87
CA GLN A 157 7.14 47.40 18.53
C GLN A 157 7.87 48.72 18.80
N THR A 158 8.92 48.68 19.62
CA THR A 158 9.76 49.85 19.93
C THR A 158 11.25 49.50 19.83
N PRO A 159 12.12 50.48 19.57
CA PRO A 159 13.57 50.22 19.41
C PRO A 159 14.26 49.64 20.66
N ASP A 160 13.73 49.93 21.85
CA ASP A 160 14.31 49.53 23.13
C ASP A 160 13.77 48.18 23.65
N GLU A 161 12.84 47.56 22.93
CA GLU A 161 12.24 46.28 23.32
C GLU A 161 13.19 45.11 23.05
N ALA A 162 13.30 44.20 24.02
CA ALA A 162 14.08 42.98 23.86
C ALA A 162 13.48 42.09 22.76
N TRP A 163 14.32 41.60 21.85
CA TRP A 163 13.85 40.81 20.71
C TRP A 163 13.35 39.44 21.16
N ASN A 164 12.15 39.08 20.69
CA ASN A 164 11.61 37.75 20.93
C ASN A 164 12.46 36.68 20.21
N PRO A 165 12.81 35.56 20.85
CA PRO A 165 13.57 34.49 20.21
C PRO A 165 12.99 33.97 18.89
N LEU A 166 11.65 33.93 18.76
CA LEU A 166 10.97 33.51 17.52
C LEU A 166 11.16 34.51 16.38
N PHE A 167 11.20 35.81 16.69
CA PHE A 167 11.50 36.86 15.73
C PHE A 167 12.95 36.76 15.24
N VAL A 168 13.90 36.54 16.17
CA VAL A 168 15.32 36.34 15.82
C VAL A 168 15.51 35.10 14.95
N GLU A 169 14.85 33.99 15.31
CA GLU A 169 14.87 32.74 14.53
C GLU A 169 14.32 32.97 13.12
N ALA A 170 13.20 33.71 12.98
CA ALA A 170 12.62 34.06 11.69
C ALA A 170 13.61 34.82 10.80
N LEU A 171 14.21 35.89 11.31
CA LEU A 171 15.18 36.69 10.54
C LEU A 171 16.40 35.88 10.11
N GLN A 172 16.91 35.01 10.98
CA GLN A 172 18.10 34.21 10.68
C GLN A 172 17.84 33.06 9.71
N LYS A 173 16.67 32.42 9.81
CA LYS A 173 16.38 31.17 9.09
C LYS A 173 15.64 31.39 7.78
N LYS A 174 14.95 32.52 7.61
CA LYS A 174 14.15 32.80 6.42
C LYS A 174 14.98 32.83 5.12
N PRO A 175 16.09 33.60 5.01
CA PRO A 175 16.86 33.65 3.76
C PRO A 175 17.42 32.29 3.35
N TYR A 176 17.87 31.51 4.34
CA TYR A 176 18.41 30.18 4.08
C TYR A 176 17.32 29.18 3.66
N THR A 177 16.13 29.28 4.26
CA THR A 177 14.99 28.45 3.87
C THR A 177 14.52 28.76 2.45
N GLU A 178 14.49 30.04 2.07
CA GLU A 178 14.19 30.49 0.71
C GLU A 178 15.22 29.95 -0.30
N TYR A 179 16.51 30.02 0.02
CA TYR A 179 17.58 29.46 -0.81
C TYR A 179 17.41 27.95 -1.06
N LEU A 180 17.11 27.17 -0.02
CA LEU A 180 16.87 25.74 -0.18
C LEU A 180 15.61 25.44 -1.02
N LEU A 181 14.57 26.26 -0.89
CA LEU A 181 13.35 26.12 -1.68
C LEU A 181 13.59 26.45 -3.15
N ASP A 182 14.38 27.47 -3.45
CA ASP A 182 14.75 27.81 -4.82
C ASP A 182 15.49 26.65 -5.49
N ILE A 183 16.49 26.06 -4.81
CA ILE A 183 17.18 24.86 -5.33
C ILE A 183 16.19 23.73 -5.61
N LEU A 184 15.22 23.47 -4.72
CA LEU A 184 14.23 22.42 -4.92
C LEU A 184 13.27 22.68 -6.09
N LEU A 185 13.04 23.95 -6.45
CA LEU A 185 12.14 24.34 -7.53
C LEU A 185 12.84 24.45 -8.89
N SER A 186 14.03 25.02 -8.91
CA SER A 186 14.71 25.47 -10.12
C SER A 186 16.08 24.81 -10.35
N GLY A 187 16.61 24.10 -9.35
CA GLY A 187 17.91 23.46 -9.41
C GLY A 187 17.98 22.21 -10.31
N SER A 188 19.21 21.89 -10.72
CA SER A 188 19.53 20.64 -11.41
C SER A 188 19.14 19.40 -10.59
N MET A 189 19.09 18.23 -11.24
CA MET A 189 18.81 16.97 -10.55
C MET A 189 19.84 16.71 -9.44
N GLU A 190 21.10 17.04 -9.68
CA GLU A 190 22.23 16.86 -8.77
C GLU A 190 22.12 17.79 -7.56
N GLU A 191 21.81 19.07 -7.77
CA GLU A 191 21.64 20.05 -6.70
C GLU A 191 20.46 19.68 -5.80
N ARG A 192 19.32 19.31 -6.39
CA ARG A 192 18.15 18.83 -5.64
C ARG A 192 18.46 17.57 -4.86
N ALA A 193 19.21 16.64 -5.46
CA ALA A 193 19.62 15.43 -4.78
C ALA A 193 20.56 15.71 -3.60
N SER A 194 21.48 16.68 -3.75
CA SER A 194 22.32 17.16 -2.66
C SER A 194 21.47 17.74 -1.53
N VAL A 195 20.44 18.54 -1.86
CA VAL A 195 19.54 19.10 -0.83
C VAL A 195 18.85 17.99 -0.04
N VAL A 196 18.29 17.01 -0.74
CA VAL A 196 17.58 15.89 -0.11
C VAL A 196 18.52 15.00 0.72
N ALA A 197 19.72 14.74 0.24
CA ALA A 197 20.69 13.87 0.90
C ALA A 197 21.35 14.54 2.12
N GLU A 198 21.80 15.78 1.97
CA GLU A 198 22.59 16.50 2.96
C GLU A 198 21.71 17.16 4.03
N TYR A 199 20.59 17.76 3.62
CA TYR A 199 19.71 18.51 4.53
C TYR A 199 18.53 17.70 5.05
N GLY A 200 18.45 16.39 4.73
CA GLY A 200 17.43 15.50 5.25
C GLY A 200 17.38 15.42 6.79
N LYS A 201 18.50 15.69 7.48
CA LYS A 201 18.53 15.80 8.96
C LYS A 201 17.99 17.13 9.46
N GLU A 202 18.36 18.24 8.82
CA GLU A 202 17.87 19.58 9.17
C GLU A 202 16.37 19.70 8.92
N VAL A 203 15.87 19.17 7.80
CA VAL A 203 14.44 19.09 7.51
C VAL A 203 13.67 18.35 8.62
N ARG A 204 14.23 17.28 9.19
CA ARG A 204 13.59 16.58 10.32
C ARG A 204 13.56 17.43 11.60
N LYS A 205 14.63 18.18 11.89
CA LYS A 205 14.65 19.11 13.03
C LYS A 205 13.62 20.22 12.85
N ILE A 206 13.51 20.76 11.64
CA ILE A 206 12.50 21.77 11.29
C ILE A 206 11.09 21.20 11.45
N GLU A 207 10.83 19.99 10.94
CA GLU A 207 9.54 19.30 11.09
C GLU A 207 9.17 19.12 12.57
N GLN A 208 10.13 18.73 13.41
CA GLN A 208 9.94 18.65 14.85
C GLN A 208 9.65 20.02 15.49
N ARG A 209 10.44 21.05 15.14
CA ARG A 209 10.27 22.42 15.63
C ARG A 209 8.87 22.99 15.30
N ILE A 210 8.38 22.76 14.08
CA ILE A 210 7.01 23.13 13.66
C ILE A 210 5.98 22.40 14.51
N SER A 211 6.16 21.10 14.75
CA SER A 211 5.24 20.29 15.54
C SER A 211 5.16 20.77 16.99
N GLU A 212 6.30 21.05 17.62
CA GLU A 212 6.39 21.57 18.99
C GLU A 212 5.72 22.94 19.13
N PHE A 213 5.94 23.83 18.17
CA PHE A 213 5.26 25.13 18.14
C PHE A 213 3.75 24.98 17.96
N THR A 214 3.30 24.15 17.01
CA THR A 214 1.87 23.93 16.75
C THR A 214 1.15 23.30 17.95
N ALA A 215 1.83 22.40 18.67
CA ALA A 215 1.27 21.77 19.88
C ALA A 215 1.10 22.76 21.04
N SER A 216 1.99 23.74 21.16
CA SER A 216 1.93 24.79 22.18
C SER A 216 1.00 25.96 21.81
N HIS A 217 0.65 26.12 20.53
CA HIS A 217 -0.16 27.23 20.02
C HIS A 217 -1.33 26.73 19.15
N PRO A 218 -2.37 26.11 19.74
CA PRO A 218 -3.45 25.44 19.01
C PRO A 218 -4.37 26.36 18.18
N ALA A 219 -4.20 27.69 18.27
CA ALA A 219 -4.96 28.66 17.49
C ALA A 219 -4.42 28.78 16.04
N GLY A 220 -4.90 27.90 15.16
CA GLY A 220 -4.58 27.96 13.72
C GLY A 220 -5.01 26.77 12.87
N ARG A 221 -5.89 25.89 13.36
CA ARG A 221 -6.27 24.64 12.65
C ARG A 221 -7.15 24.85 11.40
N HIS A 222 -7.43 26.10 11.00
CA HIS A 222 -8.46 26.42 9.99
C HIS A 222 -7.96 26.71 8.57
N GLU A 223 -6.65 26.90 8.34
CA GLU A 223 -6.14 27.25 7.00
C GLU A 223 -5.71 26.05 6.13
N ARG A 224 -5.28 24.93 6.74
CA ARG A 224 -4.86 23.72 5.98
C ARG A 224 -6.00 23.02 5.23
N SER A 225 -7.26 23.30 5.57
CA SER A 225 -8.42 22.67 4.93
C SER A 225 -8.82 23.33 3.60
N ARG A 226 -8.34 24.55 3.30
CA ARG A 226 -8.75 25.28 2.08
C ARG A 226 -7.86 25.03 0.87
N SER A 227 -6.62 24.57 1.05
CA SER A 227 -5.68 24.32 -0.05
C SER A 227 -5.81 22.94 -0.70
N LEU A 228 -6.57 22.01 -0.12
CA LEU A 228 -6.81 20.68 -0.70
C LEU A 228 -8.10 20.56 -1.53
N SER A 229 -8.99 21.58 -1.49
CA SER A 229 -10.27 21.56 -2.22
C SER A 229 -10.31 22.43 -3.48
N ALA A 230 -9.22 23.12 -3.84
CA ALA A 230 -9.19 24.06 -4.98
C ALA A 230 -8.46 23.54 -6.23
N GLY A 231 -8.14 22.24 -6.29
CA GLY A 231 -7.38 21.63 -7.40
C GLY A 231 -8.15 20.63 -8.26
N ALA A 232 -9.47 20.54 -8.13
CA ALA A 232 -10.31 19.63 -8.91
C ALA A 232 -11.47 20.38 -9.55
N GLU A 233 -11.16 21.29 -10.48
CA GLU A 233 -12.06 21.77 -11.54
C GLU A 233 -11.31 22.80 -12.41
N ARG A 234 -10.66 22.31 -13.47
CA ARG A 234 -10.63 22.90 -14.83
C ARG A 234 -9.73 22.07 -15.75
#